data_AF-A0A520I7L2-F1
#
_entry.id   AF-A0A520I7L2-F1
#
_cell.length_a   1.000
_cell.length_b   1.000
_cell.length_c   1.000
_cell.angle_alpha   90.00
_cell.angle_beta   90.00
_cell.angle_gamma   90.00
#
_symmetry.space_group_name_H-M   'P 1'
#
loop_
_entity.id
_entity.type
_entity.pdbx_description
1 polymer ?
#
loop_
_entity_poly.entity_id
_entity_poly.type
_entity_poly.pdbx_seq_one_letter_code
_entity_poly.pdbx_strand_id
1 'polypeptide(L)' 'MRHYLFIFFLFFISINANAQTGKAKITGTVLDATTKEPIDFATITVFKSGTKSVVNGISSDIKGNFTV' A
#
# COMPACT_ATOMS: atom_id res chain seq x y z
N MET A 1 -26.91 29.65 26.68
CA MET A 1 -25.43 29.74 26.60
C MET A 1 -24.70 28.43 26.90
N ARG A 2 -25.00 27.72 28.01
CA ARG A 2 -24.33 26.45 28.37
C ARG A 2 -24.37 25.34 27.31
N HIS A 3 -25.49 25.19 26.59
CA HIS A 3 -25.69 24.12 25.62
C HIS A 3 -24.98 24.41 24.28
N TYR A 4 -24.80 25.68 23.92
CA TYR A 4 -24.07 26.10 22.73
C TYR A 4 -22.56 25.82 22.86
N LEU A 5 -22.00 25.99 24.06
CA LEU A 5 -20.61 25.61 24.37
C LEU A 5 -20.39 24.10 24.25
N PHE A 6 -21.37 23.29 24.65
CA PHE A 6 -21.29 21.84 24.55
C PHE A 6 -21.35 21.35 23.10
N ILE A 7 -22.21 21.96 22.27
CA ILE A 7 -22.28 21.66 20.83
C ILE A 7 -21.01 22.12 20.11
N PHE A 8 -20.45 23.27 20.48
CA PHE A 8 -19.17 23.74 19.96
C PHE A 8 -18.03 22.77 20.29
N PHE A 9 -17.99 22.23 21.51
CA PHE A 9 -17.00 21.22 21.92
C PHE A 9 -17.13 19.90 21.14
N LEU A 10 -18.37 19.45 20.87
CA LEU A 10 -18.63 18.26 20.05
C LEU A 10 -18.13 18.41 18.60
N PHE A 11 -18.12 19.62 18.05
CA PHE A 11 -17.65 19.88 16.67
C PHE A 11 -16.12 19.66 16.52
N PHE A 12 -15.33 19.87 17.58
CA PHE A 12 -13.88 19.64 17.56
C PHE A 12 -13.48 18.16 17.65
N ILE A 13 -14.40 17.27 18.03
CA ILE A 13 -14.12 15.82 18.11
C ILE A 13 -14.13 15.19 16.70
N SER A 14 -14.80 15.79 15.73
CA SER A 14 -14.95 15.27 14.36
C SER A 14 -13.74 15.49 13.44
N ILE A 15 -12.66 16.15 13.90
CA ILE A 15 -11.51 16.48 13.04
C ILE A 15 -10.54 15.30 12.85
N ASN A 16 -10.73 14.18 13.57
CA ASN A 16 -9.94 12.96 13.40
C ASN A 16 -10.56 12.00 12.37
N ALA A 17 -11.06 12.53 11.24
CA ALA A 17 -11.37 11.71 10.09
C ALA A 17 -10.06 11.30 9.41
N ASN A 18 -9.45 10.21 9.87
CA ASN A 18 -8.32 9.59 9.19
C ASN A 18 -8.78 9.18 7.79
N ALA A 19 -8.38 9.94 6.77
CA ALA A 19 -8.53 9.49 5.39
C ALA A 19 -7.82 8.14 5.28
N GLN A 20 -8.53 7.10 4.84
CA GLN A 20 -7.90 5.82 4.50
C GLN A 20 -7.10 6.02 3.21
N THR A 21 -5.97 6.73 3.29
CA THR A 21 -5.00 6.89 2.20
C THR A 21 -4.13 5.64 2.06
N GLY A 22 -4.70 4.46 2.31
CA GLY A 22 -4.03 3.20 2.03
C GLY A 22 -3.91 3.06 0.52
N LYS A 23 -2.70 3.27 -0.01
CA LYS A 23 -2.41 2.83 -1.37
C LYS A 23 -2.74 1.33 -1.44
N ALA A 24 -3.48 0.92 -2.47
CA ALA A 24 -3.68 -0.50 -2.75
C ALA A 24 -2.31 -1.17 -2.85
N LYS A 25 -2.17 -2.37 -2.26
CA LYS A 25 -0.91 -3.10 -2.22
C LYS A 25 -1.00 -4.33 -3.10
N ILE A 26 0.08 -4.65 -3.80
CA ILE A 26 0.27 -5.90 -4.51
C ILE A 26 1.38 -6.66 -3.79
N THR A 27 1.07 -7.85 -3.28
CA THR A 27 2.02 -8.70 -2.57
C THR A 27 2.20 -10.02 -3.31
N GLY A 28 3.40 -10.59 -3.26
CA GLY A 28 3.66 -11.90 -3.84
C GLY A 28 5.06 -12.41 -3.51
N THR A 29 5.37 -13.57 -4.06
CA THR A 29 6.67 -14.24 -3.92
C THR A 29 7.16 -14.68 -5.29
N VAL A 30 8.44 -14.43 -5.59
CA VAL A 30 9.09 -14.84 -6.83
C VAL A 30 9.87 -16.12 -6.57
N LEU A 31 9.54 -17.19 -7.30
CA LEU A 31 10.17 -18.50 -7.18
C LEU A 31 10.73 -18.93 -8.53
N ASP A 32 11.86 -19.63 -8.51
CA ASP A 32 12.37 -20.34 -9.68
C ASP A 32 11.45 -21.51 -10.05
N ALA A 33 11.13 -21.65 -11.33
CA ALA A 33 10.12 -22.61 -11.78
C ALA A 33 10.58 -24.07 -11.63
N THR A 34 11.88 -24.34 -11.69
CA THR A 34 12.46 -25.68 -11.70
C THR A 34 12.75 -26.15 -10.28
N THR A 35 13.46 -25.32 -9.51
CA THR A 35 13.95 -25.65 -8.16
C THR A 35 12.93 -25.32 -7.08
N LYS A 36 11.96 -24.44 -7.37
CA LYS A 36 11.03 -23.85 -6.41
C LYS A 36 11.71 -23.00 -5.33
N GLU A 37 12.99 -22.66 -5.52
CA GLU A 37 13.72 -21.79 -4.60
C GLU A 37 13.30 -20.33 -4.80
N PRO A 38 13.28 -19.51 -3.73
CA PRO A 38 13.01 -18.09 -3.85
C PRO A 38 14.09 -17.35 -4.63
N ILE A 39 13.67 -16.40 -5.46
CA ILE A 39 14.59 -15.52 -6.19
C ILE A 39 14.74 -14.22 -5.42
N ASP A 40 15.94 -13.97 -4.92
CA ASP A 40 16.30 -12.73 -4.25
C ASP A 40 16.55 -11.60 -5.27
N PHE A 41 16.25 -10.37 -4.85
CA PHE A 41 16.50 -9.15 -5.62
C PHE A 41 15.89 -9.12 -7.04
N ALA A 42 14.88 -9.93 -7.32
CA ALA A 42 14.13 -9.89 -8.57
C ALA A 42 13.47 -8.52 -8.72
N THR A 43 13.54 -7.89 -9.90
CA THR A 43 12.94 -6.58 -10.14
C THR A 43 11.48 -6.70 -10.57
N ILE A 44 10.57 -6.14 -9.78
CA ILE A 44 9.14 -6.09 -10.06
C ILE A 44 8.78 -4.67 -10.47
N THR A 45 8.14 -4.52 -11.63
CA THR A 45 7.63 -3.23 -12.13
C THR A 45 6.13 -3.33 -12.38
N VAL A 46 5.36 -2.41 -11.82
CA VAL A 46 3.92 -2.32 -11.99
C VAL A 46 3.61 -1.31 -13.08
N PHE A 47 2.87 -1.74 -14.09
CA PHE A 47 2.42 -0.89 -15.18
C PHE A 47 0.92 -0.63 -15.07
N LYS A 48 0.48 0.54 -15.51
CA LYS A 48 -0.95 0.84 -15.66
C LYS A 48 -1.49 0.02 -16.83
N SER A 49 -2.49 -0.82 -16.56
CA SER A 49 -3.12 -1.70 -17.56
C SER A 49 -3.50 -0.94 -18.84
N GLY A 50 -3.27 -1.56 -20.00
CA GLY A 50 -3.50 -0.97 -21.32
C GLY A 50 -2.47 0.09 -21.74
N THR A 51 -1.47 0.38 -20.92
CA THR A 51 -0.40 1.35 -21.23
C THR A 51 0.97 0.79 -20.87
N LYS A 52 2.04 1.45 -21.34
CA LYS A 52 3.43 1.17 -20.91
C LYS A 52 3.89 2.06 -19.74
N SER A 53 2.97 2.78 -19.11
CA SER A 53 3.31 3.71 -18.04
C SER A 53 3.58 2.96 -16.74
N VAL A 54 4.77 3.20 -16.15
CA VAL A 54 5.15 2.64 -14.85
C VAL A 54 4.42 3.38 -13.73
N VAL A 55 3.82 2.62 -12.82
CA VAL A 55 3.09 3.12 -11.65
C VAL A 55 3.93 2.96 -10.39
N ASN A 56 4.67 1.85 -10.26
CA ASN A 56 5.55 1.58 -9.13
C ASN A 56 6.59 0.50 -9.47
N GLY A 57 7.60 0.31 -8.62
CA GLY A 57 8.55 -0.80 -8.74
C GLY A 57 9.26 -1.10 -7.42
N ILE A 58 9.65 -2.36 -7.23
CA ILE A 58 10.34 -2.86 -6.03
C ILE A 58 11.22 -4.05 -6.40
N SER A 59 12.20 -4.39 -5.56
CA SER A 59 12.93 -5.66 -5.63
C SER A 59 12.42 -6.65 -4.58
N SER A 60 12.42 -7.95 -4.89
CA SER A 60 12.11 -8.98 -3.89
C SER A 60 13.18 -9.04 -2.78
N ASP A 61 12.79 -9.48 -1.60
CA ASP A 61 13.70 -9.75 -0.48
C ASP A 61 14.45 -11.09 -0.65
N ILE A 62 15.30 -11.45 0.32
CA ILE A 62 16.06 -12.72 0.33
C ILE A 62 15.19 -13.98 0.37
N LYS A 63 13.89 -13.85 0.64
CA LYS A 63 12.89 -14.94 0.62
C LYS A 63 12.00 -14.83 -0.62
N GLY A 64 12.37 -14.01 -1.60
CA GLY A 64 11.63 -13.77 -2.83
C GLY A 64 10.34 -12.96 -2.65
N ASN A 65 10.04 -12.43 -1.45
CA ASN A 65 8.78 -11.72 -1.20
C ASN A 65 8.86 -10.27 -1.66
N PHE A 66 7.73 -9.71 -2.09
CA PHE A 66 7.60 -8.30 -2.40
C PHE A 66 6.25 -7.73 -1.94
N THR A 67 6.22 -6.42 -1.73
CA THR A 67 5.01 -5.64 -1.43
C THR A 67 5.13 -4.28 -2.09
N VAL A 68 4.37 -4.06 -3.17
CA VAL A 68 4.42 -2.84 -4.01
C VAL A 68 3.11 -2.05 -3.95
#